data_AF-A0A1G0YSG6-F1
#
_entry.id   AF-A0A1G0YSG6-F1
#
_cell.length_a   1.000
_cell.length_b   1.000
_cell.length_c   1.000
_cell.angle_alpha   90.00
_cell.angle_beta   90.00
_cell.angle_gamma   90.00
#
_symmetry.space_group_name_H-M   'P 1'
#
loop_
_entity.id
_entity.type
_entity.pdbx_description
1 polymer ?
#
loop_
_entity_poly.entity_id
_entity_poly.type
_entity_poly.pdbx_seq_one_letter_code
_entity_poly.pdbx_strand_id
1 'polypeptide(L)'
;MLKLNASYSKKIPAESEYSSQSYHASVEIELSDGLQSDELKTKIHDTFNLVKNAVEDEIGSRDQKRPDQNRPGQNKRSQSQDNAAPASNKQIKYLLDLARQHNFDINAAIRRLRVENVYELTRLQCSGLIDEILGKQKAA
;
A
#
# COMPACT_ATOMS: atom_id res chain seq x y z
N MET A 1 -8.92 -34.93 18.08
CA MET A 1 -8.55 -34.18 16.86
C MET A 1 -9.45 -32.98 16.69
N LEU A 2 -8.94 -31.80 17.02
CA LEU A 2 -9.66 -30.52 16.97
C LEU A 2 -9.41 -29.88 15.59
N LYS A 3 -10.45 -29.29 15.00
CA LYS A 3 -10.36 -28.56 13.73
C LYS A 3 -10.76 -27.11 13.94
N LEU A 4 -9.94 -26.19 13.44
CA LEU A 4 -10.23 -24.76 13.41
C LEU A 4 -10.54 -24.37 11.98
N ASN A 5 -11.77 -23.91 11.76
CA ASN A 5 -12.18 -23.29 10.52
C ASN A 5 -12.26 -21.77 10.73
N ALA A 6 -11.49 -21.02 9.96
CA ALA A 6 -11.54 -19.57 9.95
C ALA A 6 -11.97 -19.09 8.57
N SER A 7 -13.06 -18.34 8.51
CA SER A 7 -13.55 -17.75 7.27
C SER A 7 -13.79 -16.26 7.43
N TYR A 8 -13.50 -15.51 6.37
CA TYR A 8 -13.76 -14.09 6.28
C TYR A 8 -14.38 -13.78 4.92
N SER A 9 -15.43 -12.96 4.92
CA SER A 9 -16.04 -12.47 3.70
C SER A 9 -16.37 -10.99 3.82
N LYS A 10 -16.12 -10.26 2.73
CA LYS A 10 -16.38 -8.82 2.66
C LYS A 10 -17.00 -8.49 1.32
N LYS A 11 -18.13 -7.79 1.39
CA LYS A 11 -18.77 -7.20 0.20
C LYS A 11 -18.27 -5.78 0.06
N ILE A 12 -17.86 -5.42 -1.14
CA ILE A 12 -17.50 -4.06 -1.51
C ILE A 12 -18.48 -3.56 -2.59
N PRO A 13 -18.83 -2.26 -2.59
CA PRO A 13 -19.57 -1.66 -3.68
C PRO A 13 -18.74 -1.77 -4.96
N ALA A 14 -19.34 -2.27 -6.05
CA ALA A 14 -18.68 -2.28 -7.35
C ALA A 14 -18.91 -0.95 -8.07
N GLU A 15 -18.03 -0.61 -9.01
CA GLU A 15 -18.06 0.65 -9.76
C GLU A 15 -19.27 0.78 -10.71
N SER A 16 -19.97 -0.32 -11.00
CA SER A 16 -21.19 -0.34 -11.82
C SER A 16 -22.45 -0.40 -10.96
N GLU A 17 -23.43 0.45 -11.27
CA GLU A 17 -24.78 0.36 -10.72
C GLU A 17 -25.30 -1.06 -10.94
N TYR A 18 -25.71 -1.73 -9.85
CA TYR A 18 -26.17 -3.13 -9.79
C TYR A 18 -25.10 -4.24 -9.79
N SER A 19 -23.83 -3.95 -9.52
CA SER A 19 -22.83 -4.99 -9.26
C SER A 19 -22.34 -4.97 -7.80
N SER A 20 -22.18 -6.14 -7.20
CA SER A 20 -21.61 -6.32 -5.87
C SER A 20 -20.45 -7.28 -5.99
N GLN A 21 -19.24 -6.84 -5.62
CA GLN A 21 -18.09 -7.73 -5.54
C GLN A 21 -17.96 -8.24 -4.11
N SER A 22 -17.88 -9.56 -3.95
CA SER A 22 -17.64 -10.20 -2.66
C SER A 22 -16.34 -10.98 -2.69
N TYR A 23 -15.52 -10.79 -1.68
CA TYR A 23 -14.31 -11.57 -1.45
C TYR A 23 -14.59 -12.53 -0.31
N HIS A 24 -14.07 -13.75 -0.44
CA HIS A 24 -14.22 -14.79 0.56
C HIS A 24 -12.93 -15.60 0.63
N ALA A 25 -12.43 -15.78 1.83
CA ALA A 25 -11.34 -16.70 2.13
C ALA A 25 -11.74 -17.59 3.31
N SER A 26 -11.36 -18.86 3.21
CA SER A 26 -11.61 -19.88 4.23
C SER A 26 -10.37 -20.75 4.38
N VAL A 27 -9.94 -20.96 5.62
CA VAL A 27 -8.78 -21.78 5.97
C VAL A 27 -9.18 -22.75 7.06
N GLU A 28 -8.86 -24.02 6.85
CA GLU A 28 -9.02 -25.09 7.83
C GLU A 28 -7.65 -25.54 8.31
N ILE A 29 -7.44 -25.54 9.62
CA ILE A 29 -6.23 -26.06 10.25
C ILE A 29 -6.58 -27.10 11.30
N GLU A 30 -5.77 -28.14 11.37
CA GLU A 30 -5.86 -29.14 12.42
C GLU A 30 -5.08 -28.65 13.65
N LEU A 31 -5.72 -28.74 14.82
CA LEU A 31 -5.15 -28.34 16.10
C LEU A 31 -4.73 -29.59 16.88
N SER A 32 -3.54 -29.53 17.48
CA SER A 32 -3.04 -30.60 18.33
C SER A 32 -3.85 -30.68 19.64
N ASP A 33 -4.08 -31.90 20.15
CA ASP A 33 -4.88 -32.13 21.37
C ASP A 33 -4.20 -31.63 22.67
N GLY A 34 -2.93 -31.22 22.61
CA GLY A 34 -2.15 -30.75 23.77
C GLY A 34 -2.09 -29.23 23.95
N LEU A 35 -2.83 -28.43 23.16
CA LEU A 35 -2.76 -26.97 23.28
C LEU A 35 -3.42 -26.47 24.57
N GLN A 36 -2.73 -25.54 25.26
CA GLN A 36 -3.31 -24.82 26.38
C GLN A 36 -4.36 -23.80 25.88
N SER A 37 -5.32 -23.47 26.75
CA SER A 37 -6.43 -22.55 26.43
C SER A 37 -5.96 -21.19 25.88
N ASP A 38 -4.80 -20.70 26.33
CA ASP A 38 -4.23 -19.43 25.90
C ASP A 38 -3.56 -19.52 24.51
N GLU A 39 -2.84 -20.61 24.24
CA GLU A 39 -2.26 -20.88 22.92
C GLU A 39 -3.34 -21.12 21.86
N LEU A 40 -4.45 -21.76 22.26
CA LEU A 40 -5.61 -21.97 21.39
C LEU A 40 -6.23 -20.62 20.98
N LYS A 41 -6.44 -19.72 21.93
CA LYS A 41 -6.95 -18.36 21.65
C LYS A 41 -6.02 -17.59 20.73
N THR A 42 -4.72 -17.67 21.00
CA THR A 42 -3.68 -17.04 20.16
C THR A 42 -3.74 -17.58 18.73
N LYS A 43 -3.77 -18.91 18.54
CA LYS A 43 -3.91 -19.51 17.21
C LYS A 43 -5.20 -19.14 16.50
N ILE A 44 -6.33 -19.08 17.21
CA ILE A 44 -7.61 -18.63 16.64
C ILE A 44 -7.48 -17.20 16.13
N HIS A 45 -6.90 -16.31 16.95
CA HIS A 45 -6.74 -14.90 16.61
C HIS A 45 -5.79 -14.72 15.42
N ASP A 46 -4.65 -15.39 15.42
CA ASP A 46 -3.66 -15.33 14.35
C ASP A 46 -4.20 -15.88 13.04
N THR A 47 -4.89 -17.02 13.09
CA THR A 47 -5.50 -17.64 11.89
C THR A 47 -6.58 -16.74 11.33
N PHE A 48 -7.44 -16.16 12.17
CA PHE A 48 -8.45 -15.21 11.71
C PHE A 48 -7.83 -13.96 11.11
N ASN A 49 -6.80 -13.39 11.75
CA ASN A 49 -6.09 -12.22 11.24
C ASN A 49 -5.39 -12.53 9.91
N LEU A 50 -4.84 -13.72 9.73
CA LEU A 50 -4.25 -14.15 8.46
C LEU A 50 -5.30 -14.14 7.33
N VAL A 51 -6.45 -14.79 7.55
CA VAL A 51 -7.53 -14.87 6.56
C VAL A 51 -8.10 -13.47 6.25
N LYS A 52 -8.27 -12.64 7.29
CA LYS A 52 -8.72 -11.26 7.14
C LYS A 52 -7.73 -10.42 6.34
N ASN A 53 -6.44 -10.45 6.71
CA ASN A 53 -5.40 -9.68 6.02
C ASN A 53 -5.25 -10.13 4.56
N ALA A 54 -5.35 -11.43 4.26
CA ALA A 54 -5.32 -11.92 2.88
C ALA A 54 -6.43 -11.31 2.02
N VAL A 55 -7.65 -11.19 2.56
CA VAL A 55 -8.79 -10.57 1.86
C VAL A 55 -8.63 -9.05 1.75
N GLU A 56 -8.20 -8.38 2.83
CA GLU A 56 -7.97 -6.94 2.81
C GLU A 56 -6.82 -6.55 1.88
N ASP A 57 -5.75 -7.34 1.82
CA ASP A 57 -4.63 -7.18 0.90
C ASP A 57 -5.07 -7.41 -0.54
N GLU A 58 -5.94 -8.38 -0.82
CA GLU A 58 -6.50 -8.59 -2.16
C GLU A 58 -7.37 -7.41 -2.61
N ILE A 59 -8.20 -6.88 -1.70
CA ILE A 59 -9.02 -5.69 -1.95
C ILE A 59 -8.11 -4.46 -2.18
N GLY A 60 -7.14 -4.21 -1.31
CA GLY A 60 -6.23 -3.07 -1.40
C GLY A 60 -5.20 -3.18 -2.54
N SER A 61 -4.82 -4.40 -2.94
CA SER A 61 -3.94 -4.64 -4.10
C SER A 61 -4.65 -4.43 -5.42
N ARG A 62 -5.98 -4.61 -5.48
CA ARG A 62 -6.78 -4.25 -6.67
C ARG A 62 -6.75 -2.76 -6.95
N ASP A 63 -6.75 -1.92 -5.92
CA ASP A 63 -6.53 -0.47 -6.05
C ASP A 63 -5.08 -0.11 -6.43
N GLN A 64 -4.11 -1.04 -6.35
CA GLN A 64 -2.68 -0.76 -6.51
C GLN A 64 -1.94 -1.48 -7.64
N LYS A 65 -2.53 -2.40 -8.42
CA LYS A 65 -1.77 -3.10 -9.49
C LYS A 65 -2.51 -3.31 -10.81
N ARG A 66 -2.12 -2.52 -11.81
CA ARG A 66 -1.22 -3.02 -12.87
C ARG A 66 0.04 -2.14 -12.84
N PRO A 67 1.23 -2.73 -12.68
CA PRO A 67 1.87 -3.35 -13.83
C PRO A 67 2.49 -4.72 -13.57
N ASP A 68 2.44 -5.50 -14.65
CA ASP A 68 3.29 -6.59 -15.11
C ASP A 68 4.12 -7.39 -14.08
N GLN A 69 3.70 -8.64 -13.90
CA GLN A 69 4.42 -9.69 -13.22
C GLN A 69 5.23 -10.47 -14.28
N ASN A 70 6.56 -10.36 -14.26
CA ASN A 70 7.37 -11.44 -14.82
C ASN A 70 8.72 -11.67 -14.12
N ARG A 71 8.82 -12.89 -13.58
CA ARG A 71 9.98 -13.71 -13.17
C ARG A 71 10.68 -13.47 -11.82
N PRO A 72 10.96 -14.59 -11.08
CA PRO A 72 11.81 -14.60 -9.89
C PRO A 72 13.29 -14.77 -10.30
N GLY A 73 14.15 -13.91 -9.77
CA GLY A 73 15.60 -14.00 -9.88
C GLY A 73 16.26 -13.37 -8.66
N GLN A 74 17.07 -14.16 -7.97
CA GLN A 74 18.00 -13.73 -6.93
C GLN A 74 18.79 -12.47 -7.34
N ASN A 75 18.89 -11.45 -6.48
CA ASN A 75 20.15 -11.12 -5.80
C ASN A 75 20.05 -9.86 -4.92
N LYS A 76 20.90 -9.87 -3.90
CA LYS A 76 21.24 -8.74 -3.05
C LYS A 76 21.80 -7.56 -3.86
N ARG A 77 21.53 -6.34 -3.34
CA ARG A 77 22.14 -5.03 -3.65
C ARG A 77 21.66 -4.35 -4.93
N SER A 78 20.76 -3.37 -4.77
CA SER A 78 20.72 -2.15 -5.60
C SER A 78 19.87 -1.10 -4.87
N GLN A 79 20.52 -0.22 -4.11
CA GLN A 79 19.88 0.88 -3.37
C GLN A 79 19.72 2.14 -4.24
N SER A 80 19.64 1.99 -5.57
CA SER A 80 19.85 3.12 -6.49
C SER A 80 18.92 3.16 -7.72
N GLN A 81 17.83 2.38 -7.76
CA GLN A 81 16.88 2.39 -8.90
C GLN A 81 15.43 2.77 -8.55
N ASP A 82 15.12 3.05 -7.28
CA ASP A 82 13.77 3.46 -6.83
C ASP A 82 13.51 4.97 -6.91
N ASN A 83 14.45 5.78 -7.43
CA ASN A 83 14.28 7.23 -7.54
C ASN A 83 13.41 7.65 -8.73
N ALA A 84 13.26 6.77 -9.74
CA ALA A 84 12.40 6.99 -10.90
C ALA A 84 10.98 6.46 -10.71
N ALA A 85 10.70 5.77 -9.60
CA ALA A 85 9.36 5.33 -9.26
C ALA A 85 8.46 6.55 -8.94
N PRO A 86 7.16 6.50 -9.28
CA PRO A 86 6.21 7.53 -8.91
C PRO A 86 6.18 7.70 -7.39
N ALA A 87 6.00 8.95 -6.94
CA ALA A 87 5.93 9.30 -5.54
C ALA A 87 4.75 8.59 -4.88
N SER A 88 4.94 8.11 -3.65
CA SER A 88 3.84 7.48 -2.91
C SER A 88 2.72 8.49 -2.65
N ASN A 89 1.46 8.04 -2.69
CA ASN A 89 0.28 8.87 -2.37
C ASN A 89 0.40 9.61 -1.03
N LYS A 90 1.12 9.04 -0.04
CA LYS A 90 1.42 9.70 1.23
C LYS A 90 2.35 10.91 1.06
N GLN A 91 3.35 10.80 0.18
CA GLN A 91 4.30 11.88 -0.12
C GLN A 91 3.62 13.00 -0.94
N ILE A 92 2.75 12.63 -1.89
CA ILE A 92 1.94 13.60 -2.64
C ILE A 92 1.01 14.37 -1.72
N LYS A 93 0.31 13.69 -0.81
CA LYS A 93 -0.54 14.33 0.20
C LYS A 93 0.26 15.29 1.09
N TYR A 94 1.42 14.85 1.56
CA TYR A 94 2.31 15.68 2.38
C TYR A 94 2.80 16.92 1.62
N LEU A 95 3.21 16.78 0.35
CA LEU A 95 3.60 17.90 -0.51
C LEU A 95 2.44 18.91 -0.70
N LEU A 96 1.22 18.41 -0.92
CA LEU A 96 0.02 19.24 -1.06
C LEU A 96 -0.30 20.02 0.21
N ASP A 97 -0.24 19.36 1.36
CA ASP A 97 -0.47 19.99 2.66
C ASP A 97 0.60 21.04 2.97
N LEU A 98 1.87 20.73 2.66
CA LEU A 98 2.99 21.63 2.89
C LEU A 98 2.94 22.87 1.99
N ALA A 99 2.58 22.69 0.72
CA ALA A 99 2.42 23.81 -0.21
C ALA A 99 1.28 24.75 0.19
N ARG A 100 0.17 24.22 0.72
CA ARG A 100 -0.91 25.04 1.27
C ARG A 100 -0.45 25.86 2.47
N GLN A 101 0.39 25.29 3.33
CA GLN A 101 0.91 25.97 4.52
C GLN A 101 1.90 27.10 4.16
N HIS A 102 2.71 26.90 3.12
CA HIS A 102 3.76 27.85 2.71
C HIS A 102 3.38 28.74 1.52
N ASN A 103 2.10 28.74 1.08
CA ASN A 103 1.63 29.42 -0.14
C ASN A 103 2.49 29.13 -1.39
N PHE A 104 2.97 27.89 -1.51
CA PHE A 104 3.81 27.46 -2.62
C PHE A 104 2.94 27.03 -3.82
N ASP A 105 3.24 27.55 -5.01
CA ASP A 105 2.49 27.21 -6.22
C ASP A 105 2.96 25.89 -6.83
N ILE A 106 2.26 24.82 -6.46
CA ILE A 106 2.51 23.47 -6.97
C ILE A 106 2.31 23.38 -8.49
N ASN A 107 1.37 24.15 -9.06
CA ASN A 107 1.10 24.10 -10.49
C ASN A 107 2.27 24.69 -11.29
N ALA A 108 2.90 25.75 -10.77
CA ALA A 108 4.12 26.29 -11.35
C ALA A 108 5.29 25.27 -11.30
N ALA A 109 5.41 24.54 -10.19
CA ALA A 109 6.43 23.49 -10.03
C ALA A 109 6.21 22.29 -10.99
N ILE A 110 4.97 21.86 -11.18
CA ILE A 110 4.61 20.77 -12.10
C ILE A 110 4.93 21.14 -13.55
N ARG A 111 4.60 22.38 -13.96
CA ARG A 111 4.95 22.90 -15.30
C ARG A 111 6.46 22.94 -15.52
N ARG A 112 7.25 23.32 -14.49
CA ARG A 112 8.72 23.33 -14.56
C ARG A 112 9.29 21.92 -14.77
N LEU A 113 8.70 20.92 -14.13
CA LEU A 113 9.13 19.53 -14.15
C LEU A 113 8.62 18.75 -15.37
N ARG A 114 7.84 19.38 -16.26
CA ARG A 114 7.19 18.77 -17.45
C ARG A 114 6.35 17.54 -17.10
N VAL A 115 5.68 17.59 -15.96
CA VAL A 115 4.76 16.54 -15.51
C VAL A 115 3.34 17.02 -15.79
N GLU A 116 2.42 16.14 -16.22
CA GLU A 116 1.05 16.55 -16.51
C GLU A 116 0.22 16.66 -15.22
N ASN A 117 0.54 15.86 -14.21
CA ASN A 117 -0.22 15.79 -12.97
C ASN A 117 0.66 15.60 -11.72
N VAL A 118 0.15 16.02 -10.54
CA VAL A 118 0.83 15.86 -9.24
C VAL A 118 1.14 14.38 -8.96
N TYR A 119 0.30 13.46 -9.47
CA TYR A 119 0.41 12.01 -9.26
C TYR A 119 1.53 11.35 -10.08
N GLU A 120 2.07 12.02 -11.08
CA GLU A 120 3.18 11.53 -11.90
C GLU A 120 4.55 12.02 -11.39
N LEU A 121 4.57 12.83 -10.32
CA LEU A 121 5.80 13.26 -9.68
C LEU A 121 6.57 12.03 -9.21
N THR A 122 7.83 11.90 -9.62
CA THR A 122 8.71 10.86 -9.07
C THR A 122 9.03 11.13 -7.61
N ARG A 123 9.41 10.09 -6.88
CA ARG A 123 9.83 10.22 -5.48
C ARG A 123 10.96 11.24 -5.29
N LEU A 124 11.88 11.32 -6.25
CA LEU A 124 12.99 12.28 -6.24
C LEU A 124 12.49 13.71 -6.46
N GLN A 125 11.60 13.93 -7.43
CA GLN A 125 11.02 15.25 -7.69
C GLN A 125 10.16 15.73 -6.52
N CYS A 126 9.32 14.85 -5.95
CA CYS A 126 8.49 15.17 -4.80
C CYS A 126 9.34 15.54 -3.57
N SER A 127 10.39 14.78 -3.28
CA SER A 127 11.30 15.09 -2.18
C SER A 127 12.07 16.40 -2.41
N GLY A 128 12.50 16.67 -3.65
CA GLY A 128 13.15 17.93 -4.01
C GLY A 128 12.24 19.15 -3.85
N LEU A 129 10.96 19.03 -4.20
CA LEU A 129 9.97 20.09 -3.97
C LEU A 129 9.68 20.29 -2.48
N ILE A 130 9.60 19.21 -1.70
CA ILE A 130 9.46 19.30 -0.25
C ILE A 130 10.66 20.04 0.36
N ASP A 131 11.89 19.72 -0.06
CA ASP A 131 13.09 20.40 0.41
C ASP A 131 13.14 21.89 -0.01
N GLU A 132 12.67 22.23 -1.22
CA GLU A 132 12.53 23.61 -1.72
C GLU A 132 11.53 24.41 -0.87
N ILE A 133 10.40 23.81 -0.51
CA ILE A 133 9.37 24.42 0.35
C ILE A 133 9.86 24.57 1.80
N LEU A 134 10.58 23.57 2.33
CA LEU A 134 11.17 23.62 3.66
C LEU A 134 12.41 24.52 3.75
N GLY A 135 12.87 25.10 2.62
CA GLY A 135 14.03 25.98 2.57
C GLY A 135 15.36 25.28 2.89
N LYS A 136 15.44 23.94 2.78
CA LYS A 136 16.70 23.20 2.91
C LYS A 136 17.49 23.37 1.62
N GLN A 137 18.20 24.49 1.50
CA GLN A 137 19.28 24.60 0.53
C GLN A 137 20.29 23.48 0.80
N LYS A 138 20.41 22.53 -0.13
CA LYS A 138 21.61 21.72 -0.22
C LYS A 138 22.77 22.69 -0.47
N ALA A 139 23.52 22.98 0.58
CA ALA A 139 24.84 23.59 0.47
C ALA A 139 25.68 22.67 -0.44
N ALA A 140 26.05 23.20 -1.60
CA ALA A 140 27.11 22.68 -2.44
C ALA A 140 28.47 23.07 -1.85
#